data_AF-A0A2V5UZB7-F1
#
_entry.id   AF-A0A2V5UZB7-F1
#
_cell.length_a   1.000
_cell.length_b   1.000
_cell.length_c   1.000
_cell.angle_alpha   90.00
_cell.angle_beta   90.00
_cell.angle_gamma   90.00
#
_symmetry.space_group_name_H-M   'P 1'
#
loop_
_entity.id
_entity.type
_entity.pdbx_description
1 polymer ?
#
loop_
_entity_poly.entity_id
_entity_poly.type
_entity_poly.pdbx_seq_one_letter_code
_entity_poly.pdbx_strand_id
1 'polypeptide(L)'
;MPDYETFEHDVLIIGAGGAGLRAAIEASAAGVRVGLVCKSLLGKAHTVMAEGGIAAALANVDERDNWKVHFADTMRGGQYVNQWRMAELHAKEAPDRVRELEAWGAVFDRTKDGRILQRHFGGHKYPRLAHVGDRTGLEMIRTLQDHGVHQGIDVHMEHTILSLLKDGDRVVGAFGYERERGRFKIFRAKAVVLATGGIGRAYKITSNSWEYTGDGHALAYEAGAELIDMEFVQFHPTGMVWPPSVMGILVTEGVRGEGGVLANNDGKRFMFDSIPENYRAQTADNEEEGWRYCQGHKDARRPPE
;
A
#
# COMPACT_ATOMS: atom_id res chain seq x y z
N MET A 1 23.38 -33.23 -14.57
CA MET A 1 22.13 -32.45 -14.68
C MET A 1 22.21 -31.35 -13.63
N PRO A 2 21.81 -30.10 -13.92
CA PRO A 2 21.73 -29.10 -12.85
C PRO A 2 20.80 -29.63 -11.76
N ASP A 3 21.27 -29.62 -10.52
CA ASP A 3 20.51 -30.06 -9.36
C ASP A 3 19.47 -28.99 -9.02
N TYR A 4 18.19 -29.37 -8.96
CA TYR A 4 17.09 -28.47 -8.63
C TYR A 4 16.17 -29.12 -7.61
N GLU A 5 15.67 -28.32 -6.67
CA GLU A 5 14.68 -28.77 -5.70
C GLU A 5 13.27 -28.38 -6.16
N THR A 6 12.29 -29.25 -5.93
CA THR A 6 10.90 -29.03 -6.33
C THR A 6 10.00 -28.94 -5.10
N PHE A 7 9.17 -27.89 -5.06
CA PHE A 7 8.11 -27.68 -4.07
C PHE A 7 6.75 -27.78 -4.75
N GLU A 8 5.76 -28.34 -4.07
CA GLU A 8 4.40 -28.48 -4.58
C GLU A 8 3.38 -27.81 -3.67
N HIS A 9 2.64 -26.86 -4.24
CA HIS A 9 1.61 -26.08 -3.56
C HIS A 9 0.30 -26.13 -4.34
N ASP A 10 -0.82 -25.86 -3.67
CA ASP A 10 -2.07 -25.59 -4.37
C ASP A 10 -2.10 -24.13 -4.84
N VAL A 11 -1.69 -23.20 -3.97
CA VAL A 11 -1.55 -21.77 -4.28
C VAL A 11 -0.14 -21.31 -3.94
N LEU A 12 0.53 -20.67 -4.92
CA LEU A 12 1.83 -20.04 -4.73
C LEU A 12 1.68 -18.52 -4.75
N ILE A 13 2.04 -17.85 -3.67
CA ILE A 13 2.08 -16.39 -3.59
C ILE A 13 3.52 -15.93 -3.76
N ILE A 14 3.76 -15.02 -4.70
CA ILE A 14 5.07 -14.44 -4.98
C ILE A 14 5.06 -12.98 -4.50
N GLY A 15 5.76 -12.74 -3.39
CA GLY A 15 5.81 -11.47 -2.68
C GLY A 15 5.12 -11.56 -1.32
N ALA A 16 5.81 -11.14 -0.25
CA ALA A 16 5.33 -11.22 1.13
C ALA A 16 5.11 -9.83 1.77
N GLY A 17 4.61 -8.87 0.98
CA GLY A 17 4.07 -7.61 1.51
C GLY A 17 2.66 -7.78 2.06
N GLY A 18 2.00 -6.68 2.41
CA GLY A 18 0.64 -6.73 2.99
C GLY A 18 -0.36 -7.51 2.13
N ALA A 19 -0.35 -7.30 0.81
CA ALA A 19 -1.20 -8.03 -0.12
C ALA A 19 -0.89 -9.54 -0.17
N GLY A 20 0.39 -9.90 -0.22
CA GLY A 20 0.83 -11.29 -0.29
C GLY A 20 0.55 -12.08 0.99
N LEU A 21 0.82 -11.48 2.15
CA LEU A 21 0.49 -12.08 3.44
C LEU A 21 -1.02 -12.26 3.61
N ARG A 22 -1.83 -11.25 3.27
CA ARG A 22 -3.30 -11.35 3.35
C ARG A 22 -3.85 -12.42 2.41
N ALA A 23 -3.30 -12.55 1.21
CA ALA A 23 -3.67 -13.61 0.26
C ALA A 23 -3.28 -15.00 0.76
N ALA A 24 -2.08 -15.13 1.35
CA ALA A 24 -1.61 -16.38 1.94
C ALA A 24 -2.49 -16.84 3.11
N ILE A 25 -2.87 -15.91 4.00
CA ILE A 25 -3.80 -16.15 5.11
C ILE A 25 -5.16 -16.65 4.59
N GLU A 26 -5.73 -15.98 3.58
CA GLU A 26 -7.02 -16.40 3.01
C GLU A 26 -6.94 -17.80 2.41
N ALA A 27 -5.89 -18.06 1.61
CA ALA A 27 -5.70 -19.35 0.99
C ALA A 27 -5.52 -20.45 2.05
N SER A 28 -4.75 -20.18 3.11
CA SER A 28 -4.56 -21.14 4.21
C SER A 28 -5.85 -21.42 4.95
N ALA A 29 -6.66 -20.39 5.21
CA ALA A 29 -7.97 -20.53 5.84
C ALA A 29 -8.96 -21.37 5.00
N ALA A 30 -8.79 -21.40 3.68
CA ALA A 30 -9.53 -22.29 2.78
C ALA A 30 -9.05 -23.75 2.81
N GLY A 31 -8.00 -24.08 3.58
CA GLY A 31 -7.51 -25.44 3.81
C GLY A 31 -6.65 -26.02 2.67
N VAL A 32 -6.09 -25.16 1.81
CA VAL A 32 -5.21 -25.60 0.70
C VAL A 32 -3.73 -25.45 1.07
N ARG A 33 -2.83 -26.15 0.36
CA ARG A 33 -1.38 -26.00 0.59
C ARG A 33 -0.88 -24.69 -0.01
N VAL A 34 -0.29 -23.84 0.83
CA VAL A 34 0.13 -22.49 0.46
C VAL A 34 1.65 -22.36 0.52
N GLY A 35 2.25 -21.96 -0.60
CA GLY A 35 3.64 -21.51 -0.64
C GLY A 35 3.71 -19.98 -0.73
N LEU A 36 4.52 -19.35 0.12
CA LEU A 36 4.77 -17.91 0.11
C LEU A 36 6.25 -17.65 -0.17
N VAL A 37 6.55 -17.10 -1.34
CA VAL A 37 7.92 -16.82 -1.77
C VAL A 37 8.21 -15.34 -1.58
N CYS A 38 9.33 -15.01 -0.94
CA CYS A 38 9.83 -13.63 -0.90
C CYS A 38 11.33 -13.56 -1.17
N LYS A 39 11.73 -12.57 -1.97
CA LYS A 39 13.14 -12.34 -2.34
C LYS A 39 14.00 -11.81 -1.19
N SER A 40 13.37 -11.40 -0.11
CA SER A 40 13.97 -10.89 1.11
C SER A 40 13.53 -11.73 2.30
N LEU A 41 13.82 -11.22 3.50
CA LEU A 41 13.29 -11.78 4.75
C LEU A 41 11.81 -11.43 4.93
N LEU A 42 11.06 -12.35 5.52
CA LEU A 42 9.67 -12.14 5.90
C LEU A 42 9.59 -10.93 6.85
N GLY A 43 8.65 -10.01 6.60
CA GLY A 43 8.49 -8.80 7.40
C GLY A 43 9.36 -7.61 6.98
N LYS A 44 10.23 -7.75 5.96
CA LYS A 44 11.02 -6.63 5.40
C LYS A 44 10.43 -6.02 4.13
N ALA A 45 9.26 -6.47 3.70
CA ALA A 45 8.57 -5.90 2.54
C ALA A 45 8.29 -4.41 2.75
N HIS A 46 8.38 -3.61 1.68
CA HIS A 46 8.27 -2.16 1.76
C HIS A 46 6.95 -1.63 2.35
N THR A 47 5.91 -2.47 2.46
CA THR A 47 4.71 -2.17 3.27
C THR A 47 5.06 -1.64 4.67
N VAL A 48 6.16 -2.11 5.29
CA VAL A 48 6.60 -1.60 6.62
C VAL A 48 6.93 -0.12 6.64
N MET A 49 7.26 0.47 5.48
CA MET A 49 7.62 1.87 5.34
C MET A 49 6.39 2.79 5.18
N ALA A 50 5.17 2.25 5.19
CA ALA A 50 3.97 3.07 5.11
C ALA A 50 3.68 3.75 6.47
N GLU A 51 3.63 5.08 6.47
CA GLU A 51 3.49 5.85 7.71
C GLU A 51 2.05 6.34 7.92
N GLY A 52 1.50 7.00 6.89
CA GLY A 52 0.31 7.84 6.97
C GLY A 52 -0.97 7.18 7.51
N GLY A 53 -1.27 5.94 7.13
CA GLY A 53 -2.47 5.25 7.59
C GLY A 53 -3.10 4.35 6.54
N ILE A 54 -4.25 3.78 6.89
CA ILE A 54 -5.13 3.02 6.01
C ILE A 54 -6.48 3.74 5.90
N ALA A 55 -6.88 4.10 4.68
CA ALA A 55 -8.13 4.80 4.43
C ALA A 55 -9.32 3.85 4.59
N ALA A 56 -10.20 4.13 5.55
CA ALA A 56 -11.43 3.38 5.77
C ALA A 56 -12.51 4.28 6.33
N ALA A 57 -13.70 4.27 5.71
CA ALA A 57 -14.84 5.06 6.12
C ALA A 57 -15.54 4.47 7.37
N LEU A 58 -14.85 4.49 8.51
CA LEU A 58 -15.36 3.99 9.80
C LEU A 58 -16.34 4.95 10.48
N ALA A 59 -16.32 6.24 10.10
CA ALA A 59 -17.12 7.30 10.70
C ALA A 59 -16.96 7.46 12.23
N ASN A 60 -15.79 7.11 12.77
CA ASN A 60 -15.52 7.21 14.21
C ASN A 60 -15.27 8.66 14.64
N VAL A 61 -14.63 9.45 13.77
CA VAL A 61 -14.27 10.86 14.04
C VAL A 61 -15.25 11.84 13.38
N ASP A 62 -15.75 11.51 12.19
CA ASP A 62 -16.73 12.33 11.47
C ASP A 62 -17.88 11.46 10.94
N GLU A 63 -19.08 11.67 11.48
CA GLU A 63 -20.30 10.93 11.14
C GLU A 63 -20.79 11.16 9.70
N ARG A 64 -20.28 12.20 9.03
CA ARG A 64 -20.61 12.50 7.62
C ARG A 64 -19.86 11.57 6.67
N ASP A 65 -18.79 10.91 7.14
CA ASP A 65 -18.02 9.98 6.32
C ASP A 65 -18.80 8.68 6.08
N ASN A 66 -18.68 8.17 4.87
CA ASN A 66 -19.30 6.91 4.46
C ASN A 66 -18.65 6.42 3.17
N TRP A 67 -18.89 5.16 2.82
CA TRP A 67 -18.27 4.55 1.65
C TRP A 67 -18.56 5.29 0.33
N LYS A 68 -19.71 5.97 0.19
CA LYS A 68 -20.02 6.73 -1.04
C LYS A 68 -19.13 7.96 -1.17
N VAL A 69 -18.80 8.62 -0.05
CA VAL A 69 -17.85 9.73 -0.04
C VAL A 69 -16.44 9.22 -0.32
N HIS A 70 -16.03 8.11 0.30
CA HIS A 70 -14.75 7.48 0.01
C HIS A 70 -14.63 7.13 -1.49
N PHE A 71 -15.66 6.48 -2.07
CA PHE A 71 -15.73 6.19 -3.50
C PHE A 71 -15.60 7.44 -4.38
N ALA A 72 -16.36 8.50 -4.07
CA ALA A 72 -16.32 9.75 -4.84
C ALA A 72 -14.93 10.42 -4.78
N ASP A 73 -14.29 10.40 -3.62
CA ASP A 73 -12.92 10.89 -3.45
C ASP A 73 -11.92 10.05 -4.25
N THR A 74 -12.03 8.72 -4.23
CA THR A 74 -11.17 7.80 -4.99
C THR A 74 -11.31 8.01 -6.50
N MET A 75 -12.54 8.08 -7.02
CA MET A 75 -12.80 8.29 -8.45
C MET A 75 -12.27 9.64 -8.95
N ARG A 76 -12.48 10.70 -8.17
CA ARG A 76 -11.96 12.02 -8.51
C ARG A 76 -10.44 12.08 -8.38
N GLY A 77 -9.86 11.43 -7.37
CA GLY A 77 -8.42 11.33 -7.16
C GLY A 77 -7.71 10.71 -8.36
N GLY A 78 -8.25 9.61 -8.89
CA GLY A 78 -7.75 8.98 -10.12
C GLY A 78 -8.26 9.61 -11.41
N GLN A 79 -8.71 10.88 -11.39
CA GLN A 79 -9.15 11.62 -12.58
C GLN A 79 -10.19 10.87 -13.44
N TYR A 80 -10.99 10.02 -12.82
CA TYR A 80 -12.01 9.18 -13.46
C TYR A 80 -11.47 8.16 -14.49
N VAL A 81 -10.16 7.89 -14.53
CA VAL A 81 -9.61 6.77 -15.31
C VAL A 81 -9.67 5.44 -14.55
N ASN A 82 -10.07 5.47 -13.28
CA ASN A 82 -10.22 4.27 -12.46
C ASN A 82 -11.26 3.29 -13.02
N GLN A 83 -11.02 2.00 -12.78
CA GLN A 83 -12.09 1.00 -12.86
C GLN A 83 -13.08 1.20 -11.71
N TRP A 84 -14.23 1.81 -12.01
CA TRP A 84 -15.22 2.22 -11.01
C TRP A 84 -15.65 1.08 -10.08
N ARG A 85 -15.78 -0.15 -10.61
CA ARG A 85 -16.19 -1.30 -9.80
C ARG A 85 -15.15 -1.65 -8.74
N MET A 86 -13.86 -1.53 -9.07
CA MET A 86 -12.77 -1.78 -8.12
C MET A 86 -12.72 -0.69 -7.05
N ALA A 87 -12.92 0.57 -7.44
CA ALA A 87 -13.02 1.68 -6.48
C ALA A 87 -14.23 1.54 -5.54
N GLU A 88 -15.37 1.05 -6.05
CA GLU A 88 -16.57 0.79 -5.26
C GLU A 88 -16.34 -0.30 -4.21
N LEU A 89 -15.78 -1.44 -4.63
CA LEU A 89 -15.45 -2.55 -3.72
C LEU A 89 -14.45 -2.09 -2.66
N HIS A 90 -13.38 -1.40 -3.07
CA HIS A 90 -12.40 -0.83 -2.14
C HIS A 90 -13.06 0.06 -1.09
N ALA A 91 -13.91 1.00 -1.50
CA ALA A 91 -14.56 1.92 -0.59
C ALA A 91 -15.54 1.24 0.38
N LYS A 92 -16.26 0.21 -0.08
CA LYS A 92 -17.22 -0.56 0.73
C LYS A 92 -16.54 -1.50 1.72
N GLU A 93 -15.48 -2.19 1.30
CA GLU A 93 -14.85 -3.25 2.08
C GLU A 93 -13.74 -2.76 3.01
N ALA A 94 -13.14 -1.59 2.75
CA ALA A 94 -12.06 -1.05 3.59
C ALA A 94 -12.40 -0.95 5.10
N PRO A 95 -13.60 -0.49 5.52
CA PRO A 95 -14.00 -0.49 6.93
C PRO A 95 -13.90 -1.87 7.59
N ASP A 96 -14.34 -2.92 6.90
CA ASP A 96 -14.34 -4.27 7.44
C ASP A 96 -12.92 -4.85 7.49
N ARG A 97 -12.09 -4.54 6.50
CA ARG A 97 -10.67 -4.92 6.50
C ARG A 97 -9.88 -4.25 7.63
N VAL A 98 -10.19 -3.01 8.00
CA VAL A 98 -9.57 -2.37 9.17
C VAL A 98 -10.02 -3.00 10.48
N ARG A 99 -11.31 -3.32 10.62
CA ARG A 99 -11.83 -4.05 11.79
C ARG A 99 -11.25 -5.47 11.89
N GLU A 100 -11.05 -6.13 10.76
CA GLU A 100 -10.40 -7.45 10.67
C GLU A 100 -8.95 -7.38 11.19
N LEU A 101 -8.17 -6.38 10.76
CA LEU A 101 -6.82 -6.15 11.29
C LEU A 101 -6.83 -5.89 12.81
N GLU A 102 -7.76 -5.07 13.29
CA GLU A 102 -7.92 -4.84 14.74
C GLU A 102 -8.25 -6.14 15.49
N ALA A 103 -9.16 -6.96 14.95
CA ALA A 103 -9.53 -8.26 15.51
C ALA A 103 -8.35 -9.26 15.53
N TRP A 104 -7.42 -9.13 14.57
CA TRP A 104 -6.17 -9.90 14.53
C TRP A 104 -5.07 -9.34 15.43
N GLY A 105 -5.31 -8.23 16.10
CA GLY A 105 -4.43 -7.66 17.12
C GLY A 105 -3.72 -6.37 16.73
N ALA A 106 -4.07 -5.73 15.61
CA ALA A 106 -3.53 -4.41 15.26
C ALA A 106 -3.95 -3.35 16.29
N VAL A 107 -2.97 -2.61 16.82
CA VAL A 107 -3.16 -1.65 17.90
C VAL A 107 -3.28 -0.23 17.34
N PHE A 108 -4.41 0.06 16.69
CA PHE A 108 -4.72 1.41 16.20
C PHE A 108 -4.82 2.45 17.33
N ASP A 109 -4.39 3.68 17.04
CA ASP A 109 -4.57 4.83 17.93
C ASP A 109 -6.06 5.05 18.22
N ARG A 110 -6.36 5.62 19.38
CA ARG A 110 -7.72 5.64 19.92
C ARG A 110 -8.27 7.04 20.11
N THR A 111 -9.56 7.18 19.84
CA THR A 111 -10.35 8.31 20.31
C THR A 111 -10.55 8.23 21.83
N LYS A 112 -11.02 9.31 22.46
CA LYS A 112 -11.28 9.35 23.91
C LYS A 112 -12.31 8.31 24.38
N ASP A 113 -13.22 7.92 23.49
CA ASP A 113 -14.25 6.91 23.70
C ASP A 113 -13.84 5.49 23.23
N GLY A 114 -12.56 5.28 22.91
CA GLY A 114 -11.98 3.95 22.65
C GLY A 114 -12.17 3.40 21.23
N ARG A 115 -12.77 4.16 20.32
CA ARG A 115 -12.88 3.78 18.90
C ARG A 115 -11.55 4.04 18.17
N ILE A 116 -11.37 3.45 17.00
CA ILE A 116 -10.21 3.69 16.13
C ILE A 116 -10.18 5.17 15.74
N LEU A 117 -9.07 5.85 16.05
CA LEU A 117 -8.80 7.22 15.68
C LEU A 117 -8.56 7.33 14.16
N GLN A 118 -9.11 8.37 13.56
CA GLN A 118 -8.93 8.67 12.14
C GLN A 118 -8.39 10.10 11.99
N ARG A 119 -7.44 10.30 11.08
CA ARG A 119 -6.88 11.64 10.79
C ARG A 119 -7.17 12.11 9.36
N HIS A 120 -6.98 13.41 9.16
CA HIS A 120 -7.01 14.03 7.85
C HIS A 120 -5.82 13.56 7.00
N PHE A 121 -6.04 13.41 5.70
CA PHE A 121 -5.03 13.06 4.71
C PHE A 121 -5.46 13.60 3.35
N GLY A 122 -4.52 13.78 2.43
CA GLY A 122 -4.78 14.41 1.14
C GLY A 122 -5.75 13.61 0.27
N GLY A 123 -6.46 14.34 -0.58
CA GLY A 123 -7.47 13.77 -1.49
C GLY A 123 -8.78 13.32 -0.83
N HIS A 124 -8.84 13.27 0.50
CA HIS A 124 -10.04 12.87 1.24
C HIS A 124 -10.81 14.06 1.80
N LYS A 125 -12.14 14.03 1.65
CA LYS A 125 -13.03 15.06 2.17
C LYS A 125 -13.15 15.05 3.70
N TYR A 126 -13.14 13.86 4.30
CA TYR A 126 -13.32 13.65 5.75
C TYR A 126 -12.15 12.84 6.32
N PRO A 127 -11.84 13.00 7.62
CA PRO A 127 -10.77 12.26 8.26
C PRO A 127 -11.12 10.77 8.30
N ARG A 128 -10.38 9.96 7.54
CA ARG A 128 -10.67 8.53 7.40
C ARG A 128 -9.47 7.59 7.48
N LEU A 129 -8.28 8.13 7.71
CA LEU A 129 -7.09 7.28 7.84
C LEU A 129 -6.95 6.77 9.27
N ALA A 130 -7.26 5.49 9.46
CA ALA A 130 -6.86 4.76 10.65
C ALA A 130 -5.34 4.61 10.68
N HIS A 131 -4.72 4.79 11.84
CA HIS A 131 -3.27 4.88 11.95
C HIS A 131 -2.73 4.42 13.31
N VAL A 132 -1.41 4.24 13.35
CA VAL A 132 -0.62 3.99 14.57
C VAL A 132 0.57 4.93 14.54
N GLY A 133 0.48 6.07 15.21
CA GLY A 133 1.48 7.14 15.11
C GLY A 133 1.85 7.43 13.65
N ASP A 134 3.11 7.23 13.29
CA ASP A 134 3.69 7.33 11.94
C ASP A 134 4.19 5.98 11.40
N ARG A 135 3.67 4.85 11.89
CA ARG A 135 4.19 3.51 11.60
C ARG A 135 3.11 2.47 11.27
N THR A 136 2.03 2.91 10.64
CA THR A 136 0.85 2.07 10.34
C THR A 136 1.22 0.82 9.53
N GLY A 137 2.10 0.95 8.55
CA GLY A 137 2.55 -0.15 7.70
C GLY A 137 3.33 -1.23 8.44
N LEU A 138 4.16 -0.82 9.41
CA LEU A 138 4.86 -1.75 10.30
C LEU A 138 3.86 -2.53 11.15
N GLU A 139 2.86 -1.85 11.73
CA GLU A 139 1.80 -2.52 12.49
C GLU A 139 1.06 -3.53 11.62
N MET A 140 0.64 -3.14 10.41
CA MET A 140 -0.06 -4.04 9.48
C MET A 140 0.75 -5.29 9.15
N ILE A 141 2.04 -5.15 8.84
CA ILE A 141 2.91 -6.29 8.53
C ILE A 141 3.06 -7.20 9.74
N ARG A 142 3.31 -6.63 10.92
CA ARG A 142 3.42 -7.40 12.15
C ARG A 142 2.14 -8.19 12.44
N THR A 143 0.97 -7.54 12.40
CA THR A 143 -0.32 -8.20 12.63
C THR A 143 -0.55 -9.34 11.65
N LEU A 144 -0.27 -9.13 10.35
CA LEU A 144 -0.43 -10.18 9.35
C LEU A 144 0.55 -11.34 9.56
N GLN A 145 1.79 -11.07 9.93
CA GLN A 145 2.77 -12.12 10.23
C GLN A 145 2.37 -12.92 11.47
N ASP A 146 2.03 -12.24 12.57
CA ASP A 146 1.65 -12.86 13.84
C ASP A 146 0.37 -13.71 13.67
N HIS A 147 -0.59 -13.23 12.88
CA HIS A 147 -1.80 -13.99 12.57
C HIS A 147 -1.54 -15.19 11.63
N GLY A 148 -0.65 -15.03 10.65
CA GLY A 148 -0.37 -16.03 9.62
C GLY A 148 0.59 -17.14 10.05
N VAL A 149 1.50 -16.89 11.00
CA VAL A 149 2.59 -17.82 11.37
C VAL A 149 2.09 -19.20 11.84
N HIS A 150 0.87 -19.27 12.37
CA HIS A 150 0.28 -20.51 12.87
C HIS A 150 -0.59 -21.25 11.84
N GLN A 151 -0.68 -20.77 10.59
CA GLN A 151 -1.64 -21.28 9.60
C GLN A 151 -1.06 -22.34 8.64
N GLY A 152 0.17 -22.80 8.86
CA GLY A 152 0.79 -23.84 8.01
C GLY A 152 1.21 -23.36 6.62
N ILE A 153 1.45 -22.05 6.47
CA ILE A 153 1.99 -21.45 5.24
C ILE A 153 3.48 -21.81 5.13
N ASP A 154 3.89 -22.37 3.99
CA ASP A 154 5.29 -22.70 3.71
C ASP A 154 6.03 -21.47 3.16
N VAL A 155 6.89 -20.87 3.97
CA VAL A 155 7.55 -19.60 3.66
C VAL A 155 8.95 -19.82 3.11
N HIS A 156 9.14 -19.40 1.85
CA HIS A 156 10.39 -19.46 1.11
C HIS A 156 11.06 -18.08 1.08
N MET A 157 11.81 -17.77 2.15
CA MET A 157 12.56 -16.52 2.26
C MET A 157 13.82 -16.53 1.38
N GLU A 158 14.26 -15.35 0.95
CA GLU A 158 15.46 -15.16 0.13
C GLU A 158 15.45 -15.96 -1.18
N HIS A 159 14.28 -16.08 -1.81
CA HIS A 159 14.10 -16.73 -3.10
C HIS A 159 13.68 -15.72 -4.17
N THR A 160 14.42 -15.67 -5.28
CA THR A 160 14.08 -14.82 -6.42
C THR A 160 13.45 -15.67 -7.51
N ILE A 161 12.24 -15.30 -7.94
CA ILE A 161 11.57 -15.91 -9.09
C ILE A 161 12.08 -15.26 -10.37
N LEU A 162 12.46 -16.10 -11.34
CA LEU A 162 13.02 -15.71 -12.63
C LEU A 162 12.02 -15.85 -13.77
N SER A 163 11.12 -16.84 -13.71
CA SER A 163 10.09 -17.03 -14.72
C SER A 163 8.87 -17.75 -14.17
N LEU A 164 7.71 -17.51 -14.79
CA LEU A 164 6.51 -18.31 -14.56
C LEU A 164 6.53 -19.52 -15.48
N LEU A 165 6.15 -20.68 -14.95
CA LEU A 165 6.05 -21.93 -15.71
C LEU A 165 4.65 -22.03 -16.30
N LYS A 166 4.56 -22.40 -17.59
CA LYS A 166 3.30 -22.54 -18.31
C LYS A 166 3.11 -23.94 -18.88
N ASP A 167 1.86 -24.39 -18.91
CA ASP A 167 1.38 -25.52 -19.70
C ASP A 167 0.27 -24.98 -20.63
N GLY A 168 0.59 -24.86 -21.92
CA GLY A 168 -0.20 -24.04 -22.85
C GLY A 168 -0.30 -22.59 -22.36
N ASP A 169 -1.53 -22.08 -22.23
CA ASP A 169 -1.80 -20.73 -21.74
C ASP A 169 -1.92 -20.64 -20.21
N ARG A 170 -1.91 -21.78 -19.50
CA ARG A 170 -2.08 -21.82 -18.06
C ARG A 170 -0.75 -21.70 -17.33
N VAL A 171 -0.67 -20.82 -16.33
CA VAL A 171 0.44 -20.80 -15.37
C VAL A 171 0.30 -21.99 -14.41
N VAL A 172 1.36 -22.78 -14.30
CA VAL A 172 1.43 -24.02 -13.49
C VAL A 172 2.52 -23.98 -12.42
N GLY A 173 3.15 -22.82 -12.22
CA GLY A 173 4.19 -22.66 -11.23
C GLY A 173 5.16 -21.53 -11.53
N ALA A 174 6.31 -21.59 -10.88
CA ALA A 174 7.40 -20.63 -11.04
C ALA A 174 8.77 -21.30 -10.93
N PHE A 175 9.75 -20.76 -11.63
CA PHE A 175 11.16 -21.13 -11.53
C PHE A 175 11.95 -19.98 -10.92
N GLY A 176 12.86 -20.31 -10.01
CA GLY A 176 13.68 -19.33 -9.32
C GLY A 176 14.94 -19.92 -8.72
N TYR A 177 15.59 -19.15 -7.85
CA TYR A 177 16.77 -19.60 -7.11
C TYR A 177 16.79 -19.10 -5.67
N GLU A 178 17.43 -19.87 -4.79
CA GLU A 178 17.78 -19.49 -3.42
C GLU A 178 18.98 -18.53 -3.47
N ARG A 179 18.82 -17.29 -2.96
CA ARG A 179 19.84 -16.24 -3.08
C ARG A 179 21.12 -16.55 -2.30
N GLU A 180 21.01 -17.25 -1.17
CA GLU A 180 22.16 -17.59 -0.31
C GLU A 180 23.14 -18.52 -1.04
N ARG A 181 22.63 -19.56 -1.71
CA ARG A 181 23.46 -20.65 -2.28
C ARG A 181 23.42 -20.73 -3.81
N GLY A 182 22.58 -19.95 -4.47
CA GLY A 182 22.39 -19.99 -5.93
C GLY A 182 21.73 -21.27 -6.44
N ARG A 183 21.06 -22.05 -5.58
CA ARG A 183 20.43 -23.32 -5.97
C ARG A 183 19.09 -23.08 -6.64
N PHE A 184 18.88 -23.72 -7.78
CA PHE A 184 17.63 -23.61 -8.54
C PHE A 184 16.47 -24.32 -7.84
N LYS A 185 15.30 -23.67 -7.88
CA LYS A 185 14.05 -24.15 -7.29
C LYS A 185 12.93 -24.12 -8.33
N ILE A 186 12.10 -25.16 -8.31
CA ILE A 186 10.85 -25.24 -9.04
C ILE A 186 9.70 -25.23 -8.04
N PHE A 187 8.77 -24.29 -8.20
CA PHE A 187 7.54 -24.22 -7.43
C PHE A 187 6.38 -24.62 -8.32
N ARG A 188 5.85 -25.83 -8.17
CA ARG A 188 4.63 -26.27 -8.87
C ARG A 188 3.41 -25.76 -8.11
N ALA A 189 2.44 -25.19 -8.83
CA ALA A 189 1.23 -24.65 -8.22
C ALA A 189 0.02 -24.75 -9.15
N LYS A 190 -1.18 -24.94 -8.58
CA LYS A 190 -2.44 -24.92 -9.36
C LYS A 190 -2.87 -23.50 -9.70
N ALA A 191 -2.50 -22.53 -8.86
CA ALA A 191 -2.69 -21.09 -9.03
C ALA A 191 -1.49 -20.30 -8.49
N VAL A 192 -1.19 -19.15 -9.10
CA VAL A 192 -0.11 -18.24 -8.71
C VAL A 192 -0.68 -16.84 -8.48
N VAL A 193 -0.31 -16.21 -7.36
CA VAL A 193 -0.64 -14.81 -7.03
C VAL A 193 0.63 -13.98 -7.06
N LEU A 194 0.67 -12.94 -7.90
CA LEU A 194 1.75 -11.97 -7.92
C LEU A 194 1.42 -10.79 -6.98
N ALA A 195 2.22 -10.61 -5.93
CA ALA A 195 2.10 -9.56 -4.93
C ALA A 195 3.47 -8.89 -4.68
N THR A 196 4.20 -8.59 -5.75
CA THR A 196 5.64 -8.28 -5.75
C THR A 196 6.01 -6.82 -5.49
N GLY A 197 5.04 -5.94 -5.26
CA GLY A 197 5.28 -4.50 -5.13
C GLY A 197 5.45 -3.78 -6.48
N GLY A 198 6.03 -2.58 -6.44
CA GLY A 198 6.04 -1.64 -7.57
C GLY A 198 7.38 -1.53 -8.33
N ILE A 199 7.48 -0.46 -9.11
CA ILE A 199 8.58 -0.17 -10.06
C ILE A 199 9.47 1.01 -9.64
N GLY A 200 9.43 1.41 -8.36
CA GLY A 200 10.08 2.63 -7.88
C GLY A 200 11.57 2.78 -8.23
N ARG A 201 12.29 1.66 -8.36
CA ARG A 201 13.71 1.65 -8.72
C ARG A 201 13.99 1.96 -10.19
N ALA A 202 12.97 2.17 -11.01
CA ALA A 202 13.12 2.78 -12.33
C ALA A 202 13.56 4.26 -12.25
N TYR A 203 13.38 4.91 -11.09
CA TYR A 203 13.73 6.32 -10.88
C TYR A 203 14.96 6.48 -9.98
N LYS A 204 15.80 7.47 -10.31
CA LYS A 204 17.04 7.76 -9.59
C LYS A 204 16.78 8.16 -8.13
N ILE A 205 15.75 8.99 -7.92
CA ILE A 205 15.30 9.44 -6.59
C ILE A 205 13.93 8.78 -6.37
N THR A 206 13.82 7.99 -5.32
CA THR A 206 12.59 7.26 -4.98
C THR A 206 12.53 7.03 -3.47
N SER A 207 11.31 7.02 -2.93
CA SER A 207 11.05 6.59 -1.55
C SER A 207 10.97 5.07 -1.41
N ASN A 208 10.94 4.34 -2.53
CA ASN A 208 10.81 2.91 -2.49
C ASN A 208 12.11 2.22 -2.08
N SER A 209 11.97 1.06 -1.42
CA SER A 209 13.12 0.24 -1.05
C SER A 209 13.87 -0.25 -2.30
N TRP A 210 15.10 -0.72 -2.09
CA TRP A 210 15.96 -1.31 -3.12
C TRP A 210 15.33 -2.47 -3.88
N GLU A 211 14.25 -3.03 -3.34
CA GLU A 211 13.55 -4.20 -3.86
C GLU A 211 12.36 -3.85 -4.78
N TYR A 212 12.06 -2.57 -5.04
CA TYR A 212 10.97 -2.19 -5.94
C TYR A 212 11.41 -2.14 -7.40
N THR A 213 11.83 -3.30 -7.92
CA THR A 213 12.51 -3.48 -9.21
C THR A 213 11.59 -3.92 -10.35
N GLY A 214 10.27 -4.00 -10.11
CA GLY A 214 9.30 -4.36 -11.15
C GLY A 214 9.26 -5.85 -11.51
N ASP A 215 9.86 -6.74 -10.71
CA ASP A 215 10.01 -8.16 -11.03
C ASP A 215 8.69 -8.83 -11.44
N GLY A 216 7.62 -8.66 -10.66
CA GLY A 216 6.32 -9.27 -11.00
C GLY A 216 5.65 -8.69 -12.24
N HIS A 217 5.94 -7.44 -12.59
CA HIS A 217 5.43 -6.85 -13.85
C HIS A 217 6.11 -7.54 -15.04
N ALA A 218 7.44 -7.73 -14.97
CA ALA A 218 8.20 -8.47 -15.97
C ALA A 218 7.72 -9.94 -16.05
N LEU A 219 7.59 -10.63 -14.91
CA LEU A 219 7.10 -12.02 -14.86
C LEU A 219 5.71 -12.17 -15.50
N ALA A 220 4.80 -11.24 -15.22
CA ALA A 220 3.46 -11.26 -15.79
C ALA A 220 3.50 -11.02 -17.32
N TYR A 221 4.23 -9.99 -17.75
CA TYR A 221 4.36 -9.63 -19.16
C TYR A 221 4.99 -10.76 -19.99
N GLU A 222 6.09 -11.35 -19.49
CA GLU A 222 6.76 -12.48 -20.15
C GLU A 222 5.88 -13.73 -20.21
N ALA A 223 4.97 -13.92 -19.24
CA ALA A 223 3.98 -14.98 -19.28
C ALA A 223 2.81 -14.72 -20.26
N GLY A 224 2.75 -13.52 -20.85
CA GLY A 224 1.74 -13.12 -21.84
C GLY A 224 0.58 -12.30 -21.26
N ALA A 225 0.70 -11.75 -20.04
CA ALA A 225 -0.31 -10.85 -19.49
C ALA A 225 -0.14 -9.42 -20.05
N GLU A 226 -1.27 -8.71 -20.22
CA GLU A 226 -1.25 -7.29 -20.50
C GLU A 226 -0.96 -6.49 -19.23
N LEU A 227 -0.11 -5.47 -19.34
CA LEU A 227 0.11 -4.49 -18.29
C LEU A 227 -0.69 -3.23 -18.62
N ILE A 228 -1.37 -2.68 -17.63
CA ILE A 228 -2.23 -1.50 -17.78
C ILE A 228 -1.61 -0.30 -17.07
N ASP A 229 -1.79 0.89 -17.64
CA ASP A 229 -1.53 2.18 -17.01
C ASP A 229 -0.08 2.36 -16.48
N MET A 230 0.90 1.70 -17.09
CA MET A 230 2.31 1.71 -16.66
C MET A 230 2.97 3.09 -16.76
N GLU A 231 2.39 4.01 -17.53
CA GLU A 231 2.80 5.41 -17.64
C GLU A 231 2.40 6.26 -16.42
N PHE A 232 1.44 5.81 -15.61
CA PHE A 232 0.95 6.56 -14.46
C PHE A 232 1.80 6.30 -13.21
N VAL A 233 2.85 7.10 -13.04
CA VAL A 233 3.74 7.04 -11.86
C VAL A 233 3.47 8.18 -10.89
N GLN A 234 3.20 7.84 -9.62
CA GLN A 234 2.99 8.84 -8.57
C GLN A 234 4.33 9.32 -7.98
N PHE A 235 4.48 10.64 -7.88
CA PHE A 235 5.56 11.29 -7.14
C PHE A 235 5.02 11.86 -5.84
N HIS A 236 5.62 11.47 -4.72
CA HIS A 236 5.25 12.02 -3.43
C HIS A 236 5.82 13.46 -3.30
N PRO A 237 5.02 14.46 -2.89
CA PRO A 237 5.44 15.86 -2.92
C PRO A 237 6.57 16.18 -1.93
N THR A 238 6.61 15.51 -0.78
CA THR A 238 7.55 15.77 0.30
C THR A 238 8.55 14.63 0.49
N GLY A 239 9.26 14.25 -0.57
CA GLY A 239 10.47 13.43 -0.46
C GLY A 239 11.64 14.29 -0.02
N MET A 240 12.41 13.84 0.98
CA MET A 240 13.60 14.56 1.44
C MET A 240 14.61 14.70 0.30
N VAL A 241 15.17 15.89 0.13
CA VAL A 241 16.22 16.18 -0.86
C VAL A 241 17.56 16.54 -0.23
N TRP A 242 17.55 16.85 1.08
CA TRP A 242 18.73 17.24 1.85
C TRP A 242 18.59 16.81 3.33
N PRO A 243 19.70 16.43 4.00
CA PRO A 243 21.03 16.16 3.45
C PRO A 243 21.04 14.97 2.46
N PRO A 244 22.10 14.80 1.65
CA PRO A 244 22.16 13.72 0.64
C PRO A 244 21.97 12.31 1.24
N SER A 245 22.29 12.12 2.52
CA SER A 245 22.13 10.86 3.25
C SER A 245 20.67 10.41 3.44
N VAL A 246 19.72 11.34 3.38
CA VAL A 246 18.29 11.07 3.53
C VAL A 246 17.51 11.33 2.24
N MET A 247 18.20 11.56 1.13
CA MET A 247 17.57 11.85 -0.15
C MET A 247 16.65 10.70 -0.57
N GLY A 248 15.39 11.01 -0.87
CA GLY A 248 14.34 10.05 -1.20
C GLY A 248 13.55 9.54 0.00
N ILE A 249 13.99 9.74 1.24
CA ILE A 249 13.19 9.36 2.42
C ILE A 249 11.88 10.14 2.40
N LEU A 250 10.78 9.43 2.64
CA LEU A 250 9.44 10.01 2.65
C LEU A 250 9.25 10.83 3.93
N VAL A 251 8.68 12.02 3.79
CA VAL A 251 8.05 12.74 4.90
C VAL A 251 6.55 12.57 4.75
N THR A 252 5.91 11.90 5.71
CA THR A 252 4.47 11.62 5.67
C THR A 252 3.63 12.85 5.35
N GLU A 253 2.64 12.66 4.47
CA GLU A 253 1.59 13.64 4.21
C GLU A 253 0.78 13.99 5.47
N GLY A 254 0.82 13.14 6.50
CA GLY A 254 0.29 13.46 7.82
C GLY A 254 0.82 14.78 8.38
N VAL A 255 2.07 15.15 8.09
CA VAL A 255 2.65 16.44 8.50
C VAL A 255 1.85 17.62 7.94
N ARG A 256 1.41 17.55 6.67
CA ARG A 256 0.56 18.58 6.06
C ARG A 256 -0.87 18.52 6.60
N GLY A 257 -1.40 17.32 6.79
CA GLY A 257 -2.71 17.10 7.42
C GLY A 257 -2.80 17.70 8.84
N GLU A 258 -1.70 17.72 9.57
CA GLU A 258 -1.56 18.25 10.93
C GLU A 258 -1.09 19.72 11.00
N GLY A 259 -0.98 20.40 9.85
CA GLY A 259 -0.75 21.84 9.78
C GLY A 259 0.63 22.28 9.26
N GLY A 260 1.47 21.35 8.82
CA GLY A 260 2.71 21.67 8.08
C GLY A 260 2.41 22.39 6.76
N VAL A 261 3.22 23.39 6.44
CA VAL A 261 3.03 24.25 5.26
C VAL A 261 4.18 24.12 4.27
N LEU A 262 3.88 24.32 2.97
CA LEU A 262 4.89 24.40 1.92
C LEU A 262 5.22 25.86 1.63
N ALA A 263 6.47 26.25 1.90
CA ALA A 263 6.98 27.58 1.63
C ALA A 263 8.06 27.56 0.55
N ASN A 264 8.11 28.60 -0.28
CA ASN A 264 9.19 28.79 -1.24
C ASN A 264 10.44 29.43 -0.56
N ASN A 265 11.47 29.74 -1.34
CA ASN A 265 12.70 30.40 -0.88
C ASN A 265 12.48 31.80 -0.27
N ASP A 266 11.35 32.46 -0.57
CA ASP A 266 10.98 33.76 -0.02
C ASP A 266 10.13 33.63 1.27
N GLY A 267 9.88 32.39 1.72
CA GLY A 267 9.00 32.11 2.86
C GLY A 267 7.51 32.20 2.54
N LYS A 268 7.13 32.35 1.26
CA LYS A 268 5.73 32.45 0.83
C LYS A 268 5.07 31.06 0.81
N ARG A 269 3.90 30.95 1.45
CA ARG A 269 3.00 29.79 1.34
C ARG A 269 2.29 29.81 -0.02
N PHE A 270 2.88 29.16 -1.02
CA PHE A 270 2.51 29.34 -2.43
C PHE A 270 1.37 28.43 -2.92
N MET A 271 0.96 27.42 -2.14
CA MET A 271 -0.02 26.42 -2.59
C MET A 271 -1.42 27.00 -2.87
N PHE A 272 -1.80 28.10 -2.19
CA PHE A 272 -3.06 28.81 -2.46
C PHE A 272 -3.11 29.43 -3.87
N ASP A 273 -1.96 29.71 -4.48
CA ASP A 273 -1.90 30.28 -5.83
C ASP A 273 -2.14 29.23 -6.92
N SER A 274 -2.10 27.93 -6.57
CA SER A 274 -2.01 26.80 -7.53
C SER A 274 -3.03 25.70 -7.26
N ILE A 275 -4.28 26.08 -6.99
CA ILE A 275 -5.36 25.11 -6.71
C ILE A 275 -5.97 24.62 -8.03
N PRO A 276 -5.94 23.31 -8.34
CA PRO A 276 -6.59 22.79 -9.53
C PRO A 276 -8.11 22.93 -9.45
N GLU A 277 -8.75 23.17 -10.60
CA GLU A 277 -10.19 23.48 -10.66
C GLU A 277 -11.08 22.42 -10.01
N ASN A 278 -10.79 21.14 -10.24
CA ASN A 278 -11.52 20.00 -9.68
C ASN A 278 -11.46 19.90 -8.14
N TYR A 279 -10.55 20.65 -7.51
CA TYR A 279 -10.38 20.69 -6.06
C TYR A 279 -10.79 22.02 -5.43
N ARG A 280 -10.96 23.10 -6.22
CA ARG A 280 -11.26 24.45 -5.74
C ARG A 280 -12.45 24.50 -4.76
N ALA A 281 -13.53 23.80 -5.08
CA ALA A 281 -14.73 23.77 -4.24
C ALA A 281 -14.54 23.09 -2.86
N GLN A 282 -13.44 22.37 -2.66
CA GLN A 282 -13.14 21.66 -1.41
C GLN A 282 -11.89 22.17 -0.70
N THR A 283 -11.20 23.13 -1.31
CA THR A 283 -10.01 23.75 -0.74
C THR A 283 -10.40 25.05 -0.05
N ALA A 284 -9.71 25.37 1.04
CA ALA A 284 -9.86 26.61 1.80
C ALA A 284 -9.60 27.83 0.92
N ASP A 285 -10.32 28.93 1.17
CA ASP A 285 -10.11 30.18 0.43
C ASP A 285 -8.89 30.96 0.94
N ASN A 286 -8.47 30.72 2.20
CA ASN A 286 -7.37 31.41 2.84
C ASN A 286 -6.68 30.54 3.90
N GLU A 287 -5.55 31.04 4.41
CA GLU A 287 -4.71 30.35 5.38
C GLU A 287 -5.42 30.09 6.72
N GLU A 288 -6.27 31.01 7.16
CA GLU A 288 -7.01 30.92 8.42
C GLU A 288 -8.02 29.76 8.38
N GLU A 289 -8.80 29.65 7.30
CA GLU A 289 -9.71 28.53 7.09
C GLU A 289 -8.94 27.20 7.01
N GLY A 290 -7.82 27.17 6.28
CA GLY A 290 -6.97 25.98 6.21
C GLY A 290 -6.42 25.55 7.58
N TRP A 291 -6.03 26.51 8.43
CA TRP A 291 -5.60 26.22 9.79
C TRP A 291 -6.72 25.66 10.66
N ARG A 292 -7.94 26.23 10.56
CA ARG A 292 -9.12 25.71 11.27
C ARG A 292 -9.40 24.25 10.90
N TYR A 293 -9.22 23.87 9.64
CA TYR A 293 -9.33 22.47 9.22
C TYR A 293 -8.34 21.57 9.96
N CYS A 294 -7.06 21.97 10.05
CA CYS A 294 -6.04 21.21 10.77
C CYS A 294 -6.32 21.11 12.29
N GLN A 295 -7.09 22.05 12.85
CA GLN A 295 -7.58 22.01 14.23
C GLN A 295 -8.88 21.19 14.40
N GLY A 296 -9.38 20.55 13.33
CA GLY A 296 -10.55 19.67 13.38
C GLY A 296 -11.89 20.39 13.29
N HIS A 297 -11.94 21.65 12.82
CA HIS A 297 -13.20 22.36 12.61
C HIS A 297 -13.99 21.72 11.46
N LYS A 298 -15.19 21.21 11.77
CA LYS A 298 -16.03 20.45 10.83
C LYS A 298 -16.55 21.27 9.64
N ASP A 299 -16.58 22.59 9.75
CA ASP A 299 -17.07 23.53 8.75
C ASP A 299 -15.96 24.10 7.85
N ALA A 300 -14.68 23.87 8.20
CA ALA A 300 -13.55 24.34 7.43
C ALA A 300 -13.23 23.42 6.25
N ARG A 301 -12.81 24.00 5.13
CA ARG A 301 -12.26 23.25 3.98
C ARG A 301 -10.77 22.98 4.15
N ARG A 302 -10.29 21.95 3.47
CA ARG A 302 -8.90 21.49 3.58
C ARG A 302 -7.93 22.54 2.99
N PRO A 303 -6.72 22.70 3.54
CA PRO A 303 -5.69 23.50 2.90
C PRO A 303 -5.28 22.92 1.53
N PRO A 304 -4.67 23.73 0.64
CA PRO A 304 -4.23 23.29 -0.69
C PRO A 304 -3.03 22.32 -0.66
N GLU A 305 -2.25 22.32 0.43
CA GLU A 305 -1.20 21.34 0.72
C GLU A 305 -1.72 19.89 0.78
#